data_AF-A0A350NZ09-F1
#
_entry.id   AF-A0A350NZ09-F1
#
_cell.length_a   1.000
_cell.length_b   1.000
_cell.length_c   1.000
_cell.angle_alpha   90.00
_cell.angle_beta   90.00
_cell.angle_gamma   90.00
#
_symmetry.space_group_name_H-M   'P 1'
#
loop_
_entity.id
_entity.type
_entity.pdbx_description
1 polymer ?
#
loop_
_entity_poly.entity_id
_entity_poly.type
_entity_poly.pdbx_seq_one_letter_code
_entity_poly.pdbx_strand_id
1 'polypeptide(L)'
;MTRYSLVKGKKVPYTKEQEAARDAEEKAWENGQAGRDLEALREERNRLLANTDWWGMSDLTMTDAQKKYRQDLRDITKTATSLDDVKWPEMP
;
A
#
# COMPACT_ATOMS: atom_id res chain seq x y z
N MET A 1 18.39 19.62 -10.40
CA MET A 1 18.78 20.57 -9.33
C MET A 1 20.08 20.05 -8.71
N THR A 2 21.08 20.89 -8.39
CA THR A 2 22.35 20.40 -7.82
C THR A 2 22.17 19.99 -6.36
N ARG A 3 22.39 18.72 -6.06
CA ARG A 3 22.36 18.13 -4.72
C ARG A 3 23.74 18.26 -4.05
N TYR A 4 23.77 18.25 -2.71
CA TYR A 4 24.99 18.47 -1.91
C TYR A 4 25.14 17.40 -0.83
N SER A 5 26.37 16.93 -0.62
CA SER A 5 26.74 16.02 0.47
C SER A 5 27.47 16.79 1.57
N LEU A 6 27.39 16.32 2.82
CA LEU A 6 28.16 16.85 3.94
C LEU A 6 29.40 15.98 4.18
N VAL A 7 30.58 16.50 3.84
CA VAL A 7 31.86 15.82 4.07
C VAL A 7 32.66 16.64 5.08
N LYS A 8 32.93 16.06 6.25
CA LYS A 8 33.63 16.73 7.37
C LYS A 8 33.01 18.10 7.72
N GLY A 9 31.69 18.18 7.72
CA GLY A 9 30.94 19.41 8.04
C GLY A 9 30.89 20.47 6.94
N LYS A 10 31.47 20.22 5.75
CA LYS A 10 31.37 21.13 4.58
C LYS A 10 30.39 20.58 3.56
N LYS A 11 29.54 21.46 2.99
CA LYS A 11 28.67 21.11 1.86
C LYS A 11 29.51 21.04 0.58
N VAL A 12 29.52 19.87 -0.06
CA VAL A 12 30.22 19.61 -1.32
C VAL A 12 29.18 19.20 -2.37
N PRO A 13 29.17 19.81 -3.57
CA PRO A 13 28.21 19.42 -4.62
C PRO A 13 28.45 17.96 -5.03
N TYR A 14 27.37 17.27 -5.38
CA TYR A 14 27.47 15.91 -5.90
C TYR A 14 28.27 15.89 -7.21
N THR A 15 29.05 14.83 -7.41
CA THR A 15 29.66 14.56 -8.72
C THR A 15 28.57 14.14 -9.72
N LYS A 16 28.88 14.18 -11.03
CA LYS A 16 27.93 13.73 -12.07
C LYS A 16 27.47 12.28 -11.87
N GLU A 17 28.38 11.41 -11.43
CA GLU A 17 28.09 10.00 -11.14
C GLU A 17 27.14 9.87 -9.93
N GLN A 18 27.34 10.69 -8.89
CA GLN A 18 26.47 10.68 -7.72
C GLN A 18 25.08 11.22 -8.04
N GLU A 19 24.96 12.29 -8.82
CA GLU A 19 23.65 12.79 -9.29
C GLU A 19 22.92 11.72 -10.10
N ALA A 20 23.61 11.07 -11.05
CA ALA A 20 23.03 9.99 -11.84
C ALA A 20 22.58 8.80 -10.97
N ALA A 21 23.33 8.46 -9.92
CA ALA A 21 22.93 7.44 -8.95
C ALA A 21 21.67 7.85 -8.17
N ARG A 22 21.57 9.11 -7.72
CA ARG A 22 20.37 9.62 -7.04
C ARG A 22 19.15 9.63 -7.95
N ASP A 23 19.31 10.06 -9.19
CA ASP A 23 18.23 10.06 -10.16
C ASP A 23 17.77 8.63 -10.48
N ALA A 24 18.70 7.66 -10.51
CA ALA A 24 18.36 6.24 -10.65
C ALA A 24 17.61 5.68 -9.42
N GLU A 25 18.01 6.06 -8.21
CA GLU A 25 17.30 5.69 -6.97
C GLU A 25 15.88 6.28 -6.93
N GLU A 26 15.73 7.56 -7.24
CA GLU A 26 14.42 8.24 -7.27
C GLU A 26 13.51 7.61 -8.33
N LYS A 27 14.05 7.33 -9.52
CA LYS A 27 13.32 6.63 -10.57
C LYS A 27 12.93 5.21 -10.15
N ALA A 28 13.81 4.48 -9.46
CA ALA A 28 13.49 3.16 -8.92
C ALA A 28 12.39 3.24 -7.86
N TRP A 29 12.42 4.27 -7.01
CA TRP A 29 11.36 4.55 -6.05
C TRP A 29 10.04 4.81 -6.75
N GLU A 30 9.99 5.72 -7.72
CA GLU A 30 8.78 6.03 -8.51
C GLU A 30 8.22 4.80 -9.23
N ASN A 31 9.08 4.00 -9.87
CA ASN A 31 8.67 2.75 -10.52
C ASN A 31 8.04 1.75 -9.54
N GLY A 32 8.47 1.76 -8.27
CA GLY A 32 7.92 0.90 -7.22
C GLY A 32 6.62 1.40 -6.58
N GLN A 33 6.12 2.58 -6.97
CA GLN A 33 4.94 3.21 -6.35
C GLN A 33 3.71 2.32 -6.42
N ALA A 34 3.39 1.79 -7.61
CA ALA A 34 2.23 0.90 -7.80
C ALA A 34 2.27 -0.36 -6.91
N GLY A 35 3.48 -0.88 -6.64
CA GLY A 35 3.66 -2.03 -5.74
C GLY A 35 3.35 -1.66 -4.28
N ARG A 36 3.82 -0.49 -3.82
CA ARG A 36 3.53 0.02 -2.48
C ARG A 36 2.06 0.34 -2.29
N ASP A 37 1.42 0.93 -3.29
CA ASP A 37 -0.01 1.25 -3.26
C ASP A 37 -0.87 -0.01 -3.14
N LEU A 38 -0.52 -1.06 -3.89
CA LEU A 38 -1.23 -2.34 -3.82
C LEU A 38 -1.00 -3.06 -2.49
N GLU A 39 0.19 -2.93 -1.90
CA GLU A 39 0.47 -3.49 -0.58
C GLU A 39 -0.35 -2.80 0.51
N ALA A 40 -0.40 -1.47 0.52
CA ALA A 40 -1.22 -0.70 1.45
C ALA A 40 -2.72 -1.06 1.31
N LEU A 41 -3.20 -1.26 0.08
CA LEU A 41 -4.56 -1.73 -0.18
C LEU A 41 -4.84 -3.11 0.44
N ARG A 42 -3.88 -4.04 0.33
CA ARG A 42 -3.99 -5.40 0.88
C ARG A 42 -3.93 -5.39 2.40
N GLU A 43 -3.10 -4.55 3.00
CA GLU A 43 -3.02 -4.37 4.45
C GLU A 43 -4.38 -3.93 5.01
N GLU A 44 -4.99 -2.92 4.41
CA GLU A 44 -6.29 -2.41 4.87
C GLU A 44 -7.40 -3.45 4.69
N ARG A 45 -7.42 -4.16 3.55
CA ARG A 45 -8.32 -5.30 3.34
C ARG A 45 -8.15 -6.37 4.42
N ASN A 46 -6.90 -6.73 4.73
CA ASN A 46 -6.61 -7.75 5.73
C ASN A 46 -7.03 -7.30 7.13
N ARG A 47 -6.87 -6.01 7.47
CA ARG A 47 -7.36 -5.41 8.71
C ARG A 47 -8.86 -5.57 8.86
N LEU A 48 -9.64 -5.26 7.82
CA LEU A 48 -11.10 -5.40 7.83
C LEU A 48 -11.56 -6.86 7.92
N LEU A 49 -10.86 -7.78 7.22
CA LEU A 49 -11.11 -9.22 7.35
C LEU A 49 -10.79 -9.73 8.76
N ALA A 50 -9.70 -9.27 9.39
CA ALA A 50 -9.35 -9.67 10.75
C ALA A 50 -10.41 -9.17 11.76
N ASN A 51 -10.87 -7.93 11.62
CA ASN A 51 -11.90 -7.35 12.47
C ASN A 51 -13.24 -8.11 12.41
N THR A 52 -13.51 -8.82 11.32
CA THR A 52 -14.75 -9.57 11.09
C THR A 52 -14.56 -11.08 11.18
N ASP A 53 -13.39 -11.55 11.63
CA ASP A 53 -13.07 -12.98 11.64
C ASP A 53 -13.91 -13.77 12.66
N TRP A 54 -14.25 -13.12 13.77
CA TRP A 54 -15.08 -13.69 14.84
C TRP A 54 -16.47 -14.12 14.36
N TRP A 55 -17.00 -13.59 13.24
CA TRP A 55 -18.26 -14.05 12.67
C TRP A 55 -18.25 -15.53 12.29
N GLY A 56 -17.08 -16.09 11.99
CA GLY A 56 -16.89 -17.49 11.65
C GLY A 56 -16.62 -18.43 12.83
N MET A 57 -16.75 -17.96 14.08
CA MET A 57 -16.61 -18.82 15.26
C MET A 57 -17.71 -19.89 15.31
N SER A 58 -17.43 -21.02 15.96
CA SER A 58 -18.36 -22.17 16.05
C SER A 58 -19.73 -21.83 16.65
N ASP A 59 -19.77 -20.79 17.49
CA ASP A 59 -20.96 -20.38 18.22
C ASP A 59 -21.87 -19.47 17.38
N LEU A 60 -21.40 -19.05 16.20
CA LEU A 60 -22.09 -18.14 15.32
C LEU A 60 -22.28 -18.76 13.94
N THR A 61 -23.32 -18.30 13.24
CA THR A 61 -23.52 -18.60 11.83
C THR A 61 -23.51 -17.29 11.07
N MET A 62 -22.54 -17.13 10.17
CA MET A 62 -22.45 -15.93 9.33
C MET A 62 -23.72 -15.71 8.52
N THR A 63 -24.26 -14.50 8.59
CA THR A 63 -25.35 -14.08 7.71
C THR A 63 -24.85 -13.97 6.26
N ASP A 64 -25.77 -14.01 5.29
CA ASP A 64 -25.38 -13.87 3.88
C ASP A 64 -24.79 -12.49 3.57
N ALA A 65 -25.25 -11.45 4.28
CA ALA A 65 -24.66 -10.11 4.20
C ALA A 65 -23.21 -10.10 4.69
N GLN A 66 -22.90 -10.79 5.80
CA GLN A 66 -21.54 -10.92 6.32
C GLN A 66 -20.63 -11.71 5.37
N LYS A 67 -21.13 -12.80 4.77
CA LYS A 67 -20.41 -13.56 3.74
C LYS A 67 -20.11 -12.69 2.54
N LYS A 68 -21.11 -11.94 2.05
CA LYS A 68 -20.96 -11.02 0.94
C LYS A 68 -19.93 -9.92 1.24
N TYR A 69 -20.00 -9.28 2.40
CA TYR A 69 -19.04 -8.27 2.83
C TYR A 69 -17.59 -8.79 2.78
N ARG A 70 -17.32 -9.95 3.39
CA ARG A 70 -15.97 -10.54 3.39
C ARG A 70 -15.51 -10.96 1.99
N GLN A 71 -16.42 -11.37 1.12
CA GLN A 71 -16.10 -11.68 -0.28
C GLN A 71 -15.79 -10.41 -1.07
N ASP A 72 -16.60 -9.36 -0.94
CA ASP A 72 -16.39 -8.06 -1.59
C ASP A 72 -15.03 -7.45 -1.17
N LEU A 73 -14.65 -7.56 0.11
CA LEU A 73 -13.32 -7.17 0.58
C LEU A 73 -12.20 -7.92 -0.14
N ARG A 74 -12.34 -9.23 -0.36
CA ARG A 74 -11.32 -10.03 -1.08
C ARG A 74 -11.23 -9.63 -2.55
N ASP A 75 -12.34 -9.22 -3.13
CA ASP A 75 -12.45 -8.86 -4.53
C ASP A 75 -11.98 -7.43 -4.85
N ILE A 76 -11.74 -6.58 -3.84
CA ILE A 76 -11.24 -5.21 -4.01
C ILE A 76 -9.99 -5.11 -4.88
N THR A 77 -9.05 -6.06 -4.78
CA THR A 77 -7.82 -6.03 -5.59
C THR A 77 -8.04 -6.37 -7.07
N LYS A 78 -9.28 -6.73 -7.47
CA LYS A 78 -9.65 -6.90 -8.89
C LYS A 78 -10.04 -5.58 -9.54
N THR A 79 -10.48 -4.60 -8.75
CA THR A 79 -11.03 -3.33 -9.24
C THR A 79 -10.20 -2.12 -8.83
N ALA A 80 -9.57 -2.14 -7.66
CA ALA A 80 -8.75 -1.05 -7.15
C ALA A 80 -7.27 -1.43 -7.13
N THR A 81 -6.42 -0.44 -7.42
CA THR A 81 -4.94 -0.57 -7.44
C THR A 81 -4.26 0.22 -6.33
N SER A 82 -4.98 1.11 -5.64
CA SER A 82 -4.48 1.93 -4.53
C SER A 82 -5.60 2.26 -3.53
N LEU A 83 -5.23 2.86 -2.40
CA LEU A 83 -6.18 3.35 -1.38
C LEU A 83 -6.99 4.58 -1.83
N ASP A 84 -6.56 5.27 -2.88
CA ASP A 84 -7.23 6.49 -3.36
C ASP A 84 -8.44 6.19 -4.26
N ASP A 85 -8.49 5.01 -4.89
CA ASP A 85 -9.53 4.60 -5.85
C ASP A 85 -10.45 3.49 -5.30
N VAL A 86 -10.17 2.98 -4.10
CA VAL A 86 -10.95 1.88 -3.53
C VAL A 86 -12.29 2.37 -2.97
N LYS A 87 -13.36 1.65 -3.31
CA LYS A 87 -14.67 1.77 -2.67
C LYS A 87 -14.87 0.59 -1.74
N TRP A 88 -14.81 0.83 -0.44
CA TRP A 88 -14.99 -0.21 0.56
C TRP A 88 -16.47 -0.59 0.69
N PRO A 89 -16.79 -1.89 0.80
CA PRO A 89 -18.14 -2.31 1.16
C PRO A 89 -18.48 -1.81 2.57
N GLU A 90 -19.76 -1.54 2.82
CA GLU A 90 -20.25 -1.19 4.15
C GLU A 90 -20.42 -2.45 5.00
N MET A 91 -20.01 -2.37 6.26
CA MET A 91 -20.15 -3.49 7.19
C MET A 91 -21.64 -3.68 7.56
N PRO A 92 -22.19 -4.90 7.45
CA PRO A 92 -23.56 -5.22 7.83
C PRO A 92 -23.77 -5.32 9.35
#